data_AF-A0A2M9P947-F1
#
_entry.id   AF-A0A2M9P947-F1
#
_cell.length_a   1.000
_cell.length_b   1.000
_cell.length_c   1.000
_cell.angle_alpha   90.00
_cell.angle_beta   90.00
_cell.angle_gamma   90.00
#
_symmetry.space_group_name_H-M   'P 1'
#
loop_
_entity.id
_entity.type
_entity.pdbx_description
1 polymer ?
#
loop_
_entity_poly.entity_id
_entity_poly.type
_entity_poly.pdbx_seq_one_letter_code
_entity_poly.pdbx_strand_id
1 'polypeptide(L)'
;MLRQMLREPLVHFVVAGGILFGAWSWVGPKEETGSGDDVIVLDQARLDHLETLWRAQWKRDPAPEDVAAIVDRHLRQEVFYREALRMELDRDDEIVRTRLAQKMEAVASDLGALMRPPTEDDLRTFSREAGRSLHPAAGLRLP
;
A
#
# COMPACT_ATOMS: atom_id res chain seq x y z
N MET A 1 11.52 0.04 -58.32
CA MET A 1 10.26 0.17 -57.55
C MET A 1 10.43 0.93 -56.23
N LEU A 2 11.41 0.62 -55.36
CA LEU A 2 11.62 1.38 -54.11
C LEU A 2 11.89 2.89 -54.30
N ARG A 3 12.70 3.29 -55.30
CA ARG A 3 13.04 4.72 -55.53
C ARG A 3 11.85 5.60 -55.96
N GLN A 4 10.74 5.00 -56.41
CA GLN A 4 9.57 5.73 -56.87
C GLN A 4 8.61 6.03 -55.71
N MET A 5 8.50 5.12 -54.73
CA MET A 5 7.79 5.37 -53.47
C MET A 5 8.43 6.51 -52.67
N LEU A 6 9.76 6.67 -52.71
CA LEU A 6 10.46 7.77 -52.03
C LEU A 6 10.20 9.16 -52.61
N ARG A 7 9.48 9.29 -53.73
CA ARG A 7 9.11 10.58 -54.34
C ARG A 7 7.67 10.98 -54.08
N GLU A 8 6.89 10.12 -53.43
CA GLU A 8 5.50 10.45 -53.11
C GLU A 8 5.44 11.31 -51.84
N PRO A 9 4.72 12.44 -51.86
CA PRO A 9 4.58 13.34 -50.70
C PRO A 9 4.09 12.61 -49.44
N LEU A 10 3.29 11.56 -49.65
CA LEU A 10 2.69 10.75 -48.58
C LEU A 10 3.74 9.96 -47.80
N VAL A 11 4.78 9.45 -48.47
CA VAL A 11 5.87 8.72 -47.81
C VAL A 11 6.71 9.65 -46.95
N HIS A 12 6.97 10.87 -47.41
CA HIS A 12 7.65 11.88 -46.59
C HIS A 12 6.84 12.25 -45.35
N PHE A 13 5.51 12.39 -45.48
CA PHE A 13 4.63 12.66 -44.36
C PHE A 13 4.65 11.53 -43.32
N VAL A 14 4.58 10.27 -43.77
CA VAL A 14 4.66 9.10 -42.89
C VAL A 14 6.00 9.00 -42.19
N VAL A 15 7.11 9.25 -42.89
CA VAL A 15 8.45 9.21 -42.30
C VAL A 15 8.66 10.36 -41.31
N ALA A 16 8.24 11.58 -41.66
CA ALA A 16 8.30 12.73 -40.76
C ALA A 16 7.45 12.53 -39.52
N GLY A 17 6.23 12.00 -39.69
CA GLY A 17 5.35 11.61 -38.58
C GLY A 17 5.99 10.53 -37.71
N GLY A 18 6.54 9.48 -38.31
CA GLY A 18 7.22 8.41 -37.58
C GLY A 18 8.43 8.90 -36.77
N ILE A 19 9.22 9.82 -37.33
CA ILE A 19 10.34 10.45 -36.62
C ILE A 19 9.81 11.33 -35.47
N LEU A 20 8.77 12.14 -35.72
CA LEU A 20 8.19 13.03 -34.71
C LEU A 20 7.58 12.23 -33.55
N PHE A 21 6.74 11.24 -33.84
CA PHE A 21 6.14 10.36 -32.83
C PHE A 21 7.19 9.48 -32.14
N GLY A 22 8.22 9.03 -32.84
CA GLY A 22 9.34 8.28 -32.25
C GLY A 22 10.13 9.11 -31.27
N ALA A 23 10.50 10.34 -31.65
CA ALA A 23 11.17 11.29 -30.76
C ALA A 23 10.28 11.68 -29.58
N TRP A 24 9.00 11.94 -29.83
CA TRP A 24 8.02 12.22 -28.79
C TRP A 24 7.83 11.05 -27.83
N SER A 25 7.87 9.80 -28.29
CA SER A 25 7.74 8.64 -27.41
C SER A 25 8.93 8.45 -26.46
N TRP A 26 10.08 9.06 -26.79
CA TRP A 26 11.29 8.96 -25.98
C TRP A 26 11.46 10.12 -25.01
N VAL A 27 10.89 11.29 -25.34
CA VAL A 27 10.98 12.53 -24.53
C VAL A 27 9.67 12.84 -23.80
N GLY A 28 8.54 12.43 -24.36
CA GLY A 28 7.22 12.62 -23.79
C GLY A 28 7.08 11.79 -22.51
N PRO A 29 6.45 12.34 -21.46
CA PRO A 29 6.03 11.55 -20.32
C PRO A 29 5.25 10.34 -20.85
N LYS A 30 5.52 9.15 -20.31
CA LYS A 30 4.62 8.02 -20.53
C LYS A 30 3.25 8.48 -20.04
N GLU A 31 2.35 8.80 -20.96
CA GLU A 31 0.94 8.99 -20.63
C GLU A 31 0.48 7.66 -20.06
N GLU A 32 0.42 7.60 -18.73
CA GLU A 32 -0.29 6.55 -18.02
C GLU A 32 -1.72 6.64 -18.51
N THR A 33 -2.07 5.72 -19.41
CA THR A 33 -3.37 5.62 -20.04
C THR A 33 -4.43 5.65 -18.96
N GLY A 34 -5.13 6.77 -18.85
CA GLY A 34 -6.18 7.00 -17.86
C GLY A 34 -7.27 5.96 -17.99
N SER A 35 -7.28 5.00 -17.08
CA SER A 35 -8.35 4.00 -16.93
C SER A 35 -8.18 3.32 -15.56
N GLY A 36 -8.59 4.00 -14.48
CA GLY A 36 -8.75 3.42 -13.14
C GLY A 36 -8.11 4.20 -11.99
N ASP A 37 -7.13 5.05 -12.26
CA ASP A 37 -6.26 5.62 -11.22
C ASP A 37 -6.76 6.92 -10.58
N ASP A 38 -7.88 7.48 -11.06
CA ASP A 38 -8.51 8.68 -10.50
C ASP A 38 -9.63 8.37 -9.49
N VAL A 39 -10.04 7.11 -9.37
CA VAL A 39 -11.06 6.69 -8.40
C VAL A 39 -10.38 6.25 -7.11
N ILE A 40 -10.73 6.92 -6.01
CA ILE A 40 -10.32 6.52 -4.66
C ILE A 40 -11.50 5.80 -4.02
N VAL A 41 -11.36 4.49 -3.82
CA VAL A 41 -12.39 3.66 -3.17
C VAL A 41 -12.06 3.56 -1.68
N LEU A 42 -12.98 4.05 -0.85
CA LEU A 42 -12.95 3.87 0.60
C LEU A 42 -13.97 2.80 0.98
N ASP A 43 -13.50 1.62 1.36
CA ASP A 43 -14.35 0.55 1.87
C ASP A 43 -14.61 0.68 3.39
N GLN A 44 -15.57 -0.09 3.90
CA GLN A 44 -15.91 -0.06 5.31
C GLN A 44 -14.75 -0.50 6.20
N ALA A 45 -13.97 -1.50 5.76
CA ALA A 45 -12.81 -1.98 6.53
C ALA A 45 -11.75 -0.89 6.73
N ARG A 46 -11.49 -0.08 5.69
CA ARG A 46 -10.60 1.07 5.77
C ARG A 46 -11.18 2.15 6.69
N LEU A 47 -12.48 2.44 6.60
CA LEU A 47 -13.14 3.39 7.49
C LEU A 47 -13.01 2.97 8.96
N ASP A 48 -13.30 1.70 9.27
CA ASP A 48 -13.19 1.14 10.63
C ASP A 48 -11.75 1.24 11.17
N HIS A 49 -10.76 1.04 10.30
CA HIS A 49 -9.35 1.22 10.65
C HIS A 49 -9.04 2.68 10.99
N LEU A 50 -9.50 3.64 10.19
CA LEU A 50 -9.30 5.06 10.44
C LEU A 50 -9.97 5.51 11.74
N GLU A 51 -11.18 5.02 12.03
CA GLU A 51 -11.86 5.27 13.31
C GLU A 51 -11.12 4.64 14.49
N THR A 52 -10.49 3.49 14.29
CA THR A 52 -9.65 2.85 15.33
C THR A 52 -8.41 3.70 15.63
N LEU A 53 -7.76 4.25 14.61
CA LEU A 53 -6.65 5.20 14.80
C LEU A 53 -7.11 6.46 15.53
N TRP A 54 -8.29 6.99 15.16
CA TRP A 54 -8.89 8.13 15.85
C TRP A 54 -9.09 7.86 17.34
N ARG A 55 -9.72 6.73 17.68
CA ARG A 55 -9.94 6.32 19.08
C ARG A 55 -8.63 6.12 19.83
N ALA A 56 -7.61 5.56 19.18
CA ALA A 56 -6.30 5.40 19.79
C ALA A 56 -5.67 6.75 20.15
N GLN A 57 -5.85 7.77 19.31
CA GLN A 57 -5.31 9.11 19.49
C GLN A 57 -6.13 9.97 20.48
N TRP A 58 -7.45 10.01 20.32
CA TRP A 58 -8.34 10.93 21.04
C TRP A 58 -9.08 10.31 22.22
N LYS A 59 -8.95 8.98 22.41
CA LYS A 59 -9.59 8.20 23.49
C LYS A 59 -11.11 8.35 23.57
N ARG A 60 -11.76 8.65 22.43
CA ARG A 60 -13.21 8.76 22.28
C ARG A 60 -13.64 8.32 20.89
N ASP A 61 -14.92 7.95 20.76
CA ASP A 61 -15.53 7.66 19.46
C ASP A 61 -15.67 8.95 18.62
N PRO A 62 -15.58 8.84 17.28
CA PRO A 62 -15.77 9.97 16.38
C PRO A 62 -17.26 10.37 16.31
N ALA A 63 -17.53 11.67 16.38
CA ALA A 63 -18.85 12.21 16.06
C ALA A 63 -19.06 12.19 14.52
N PRO A 64 -20.30 12.31 14.01
CA PRO A 64 -20.54 12.29 12.57
C PRO A 64 -19.74 13.32 11.77
N GLU A 65 -19.52 14.50 12.35
CA GLU A 65 -18.65 15.55 11.79
C GLU A 65 -17.15 15.18 11.80
N ASP A 66 -16.69 14.45 12.82
CA ASP A 66 -15.33 13.93 12.88
C ASP A 66 -15.12 12.88 11.78
N VAL A 67 -16.11 12.02 11.51
CA VAL A 67 -16.03 11.01 10.45
C VAL A 67 -15.82 11.67 9.09
N ALA A 68 -16.55 12.75 8.79
CA ALA A 68 -16.34 13.50 7.55
C ALA A 68 -14.92 14.09 7.45
N ALA A 69 -14.38 14.61 8.55
CA ALA A 69 -13.02 15.15 8.60
C ALA A 69 -11.95 14.05 8.46
N ILE A 70 -12.17 12.87 9.05
CA ILE A 70 -11.32 11.68 8.89
C ILE A 70 -11.26 11.28 7.42
N VAL A 71 -12.41 11.22 6.75
CA VAL A 71 -12.52 10.87 5.33
C VAL A 71 -11.83 11.92 4.45
N ASP A 72 -12.10 13.22 4.62
CA ASP A 72 -11.45 14.29 3.83
C ASP A 72 -9.93 14.22 3.94
N ARG A 73 -9.43 14.06 5.17
CA ARG A 73 -7.99 13.96 5.43
C ARG A 73 -7.38 12.76 4.72
N HIS A 74 -8.04 11.60 4.77
CA HIS A 74 -7.57 10.40 4.10
C HIS A 74 -7.57 10.56 2.58
N LEU A 75 -8.66 11.08 2.00
CA LEU A 75 -8.75 11.32 0.56
C LEU A 75 -7.68 12.29 0.07
N ARG A 76 -7.46 13.39 0.78
CA ARG A 76 -6.41 14.36 0.45
C ARG A 76 -5.03 13.73 0.50
N GLN A 77 -4.78 12.87 1.49
CA GLN A 77 -3.53 12.14 1.59
C GLN A 77 -3.33 11.19 0.40
N GLU A 78 -4.36 10.45 -0.01
CA GLU A 78 -4.30 9.57 -1.19
C GLU A 78 -4.04 10.36 -2.48
N VAL A 79 -4.71 11.49 -2.66
CA VAL A 79 -4.46 12.38 -3.81
C VAL A 79 -3.01 12.84 -3.81
N PHE A 80 -2.50 13.40 -2.70
CA PHE A 80 -1.12 13.85 -2.64
C PHE A 80 -0.11 12.71 -2.81
N TYR A 81 -0.40 11.52 -2.29
CA TYR A 81 0.45 10.36 -2.47
C TYR A 81 0.55 9.96 -3.95
N ARG A 82 -0.58 9.87 -4.65
CA ARG A 82 -0.62 9.54 -6.08
C ARG A 82 0.09 10.60 -6.91
N GLU A 83 -0.16 11.88 -6.63
CA GLU A 83 0.53 12.99 -7.32
C GLU A 83 2.04 12.98 -7.05
N ALA A 84 2.47 12.70 -5.81
CA ALA A 84 3.88 12.59 -5.49
C ALA A 84 4.57 11.46 -6.27
N LEU A 85 3.90 10.34 -6.49
CA LEU A 85 4.41 9.25 -7.34
C LEU A 85 4.44 9.64 -8.82
N ARG A 86 3.42 10.32 -9.34
CA ARG A 86 3.40 10.84 -10.72
C ARG A 86 4.55 11.82 -10.98
N MET A 87 4.95 12.56 -9.95
CA MET A 87 6.09 13.48 -9.97
C MET A 87 7.42 12.81 -9.59
N GLU A 88 7.44 11.49 -9.37
CA GLU A 88 8.61 10.70 -8.97
C GLU A 88 9.33 11.24 -7.71
N LEU A 89 8.60 11.88 -6.79
CA LEU A 89 9.16 12.47 -5.56
C LEU A 89 9.66 11.42 -4.55
N ASP A 90 9.38 10.14 -4.79
CA ASP A 90 9.93 9.02 -4.04
C ASP A 90 11.36 8.64 -4.49
N ARG A 91 11.81 9.12 -5.66
CA ARG A 91 13.12 8.81 -6.24
C ARG A 91 14.19 9.73 -5.69
N ASP A 92 15.35 9.13 -5.39
CA ASP A 92 16.56 9.82 -4.94
C ASP A 92 16.42 10.72 -3.70
N ASP A 93 15.31 10.61 -2.96
CA ASP A 93 15.12 11.26 -1.67
C ASP A 93 15.68 10.41 -0.51
N GLU A 94 16.65 10.97 0.21
CA GLU A 94 17.32 10.30 1.32
C GLU A 94 16.38 10.05 2.51
N ILE A 95 15.41 10.93 2.75
CA ILE A 95 14.43 10.81 3.83
C ILE A 95 13.50 9.63 3.53
N VAL A 96 12.94 9.57 2.31
CA VAL A 96 12.07 8.46 1.88
C VAL A 96 12.82 7.14 1.98
N ARG A 97 14.06 7.08 1.46
CA ARG A 97 14.91 5.87 1.54
C ARG A 97 15.14 5.42 2.97
N THR A 98 15.49 6.35 3.87
CA THR A 98 15.74 6.06 5.29
C THR A 98 14.47 5.57 5.98
N ARG A 99 13.32 6.20 5.73
CA ARG A 99 12.04 5.80 6.32
C ARG A 99 11.61 4.40 5.88
N LEU A 100 11.80 4.06 4.61
CA LEU A 100 11.51 2.71 4.10
C LEU A 100 12.42 1.65 4.74
N ALA A 101 13.72 1.94 4.89
CA ALA A 101 14.65 1.05 5.57
C ALA A 101 14.24 0.80 7.03
N GLN A 102 13.93 1.86 7.78
CA GLN A 102 13.44 1.75 9.17
C GLN A 102 12.15 0.92 9.25
N LYS A 103 11.22 1.12 8.32
CA LYS A 103 9.98 0.34 8.27
C LYS A 103 10.25 -1.15 8.03
N MET A 104 11.19 -1.48 7.15
CA MET A 104 11.59 -2.86 6.90
C MET A 104 12.33 -3.50 8.07
N GLU A 105 13.15 -2.72 8.79
CA GLU A 105 13.81 -3.19 10.01
C GLU A 105 12.78 -3.55 11.10
N ALA A 106 11.74 -2.73 11.28
CA ALA A 106 10.65 -3.03 12.20
C ALA A 106 9.93 -4.35 11.83
N VAL A 107 9.60 -4.54 10.55
CA VAL A 107 8.98 -5.79 10.06
C VAL A 107 9.89 -7.00 10.30
N ALA A 108 11.19 -6.87 10.01
CA ALA A 108 12.16 -7.92 10.23
C ALA A 108 12.31 -8.27 11.72
N SER A 109 12.27 -7.27 12.60
CA SER A 109 12.29 -7.45 14.06
C SER A 109 11.05 -8.22 14.55
N ASP A 110 9.86 -7.85 14.09
CA ASP A 110 8.61 -8.51 14.49
C ASP A 110 8.59 -9.98 14.04
N LEU A 111 9.01 -10.27 12.80
CA LEU A 111 9.15 -11.64 12.31
C LEU A 111 10.22 -12.42 13.08
N GLY A 112 11.36 -11.80 13.38
CA GLY A 112 12.41 -12.41 14.18
C GLY A 112 11.97 -12.75 15.60
N ALA A 113 11.10 -11.92 16.20
CA ALA A 113 10.49 -12.20 17.49
C ALA A 113 9.53 -13.40 17.42
N LEU A 114 8.72 -13.49 16.36
CA LEU A 114 7.80 -14.61 16.14
C LEU A 114 8.52 -15.94 15.79
N MET A 115 9.67 -15.86 15.13
CA MET A 115 10.45 -17.04 14.71
C MET A 115 11.50 -17.49 15.73
N ARG A 116 11.65 -16.80 16.86
CA ARG A 116 12.57 -17.21 17.92
C ARG A 116 12.12 -18.59 18.47
N PRO A 117 13.02 -19.57 18.60
CA PRO A 117 12.66 -20.85 19.21
C PRO A 117 12.16 -20.61 20.64
N PRO A 118 11.05 -21.25 21.07
CA PRO A 118 10.51 -21.10 22.41
C PRO A 118 11.57 -21.41 23.46
N THR A 119 11.65 -20.60 24.51
CA THR A 119 12.55 -20.87 25.62
C THR A 119 11.94 -21.92 26.57
N GLU A 120 12.79 -22.55 27.37
CA GLU A 120 12.37 -23.50 28.40
C GLU A 120 11.32 -22.89 29.37
N ASP A 121 11.45 -21.59 29.68
CA ASP A 121 10.49 -20.88 30.53
C ASP A 121 9.14 -20.63 29.83
N ASP A 122 9.14 -20.38 28.52
CA ASP A 122 7.91 -20.29 27.72
C ASP A 122 7.16 -21.63 27.73
N LEU A 123 7.90 -22.74 27.57
CA LEU A 123 7.34 -24.10 27.61
C LEU A 123 6.78 -24.46 29.00
N ARG A 124 7.49 -24.09 30.07
CA ARG A 124 7.03 -24.29 31.46
C ARG A 124 5.78 -23.49 31.78
N THR A 125 5.69 -22.26 31.28
CA THR A 125 4.52 -21.39 31.47
C THR A 125 3.33 -21.94 30.71
N PHE A 126 3.50 -22.29 29.44
CA PHE A 126 2.46 -22.94 28.64
C PHE A 126 1.97 -24.25 29.27
N SER A 127 2.86 -25.12 29.74
CA SER A 127 2.48 -26.38 30.39
C SER A 127 1.66 -26.15 31.66
N ARG A 128 1.96 -25.12 32.43
CA ARG A 128 1.24 -24.76 33.67
C ARG A 128 -0.14 -24.18 33.37
N GLU A 129 -0.26 -23.36 32.32
CA GLU A 129 -1.53 -22.80 31.87
C GLU A 129 -2.42 -23.84 31.18
N ALA A 130 -1.85 -24.68 30.31
CA ALA A 130 -2.54 -25.78 29.66
C ALA A 130 -3.04 -26.82 30.67
N GLY A 131 -2.27 -27.10 31.73
CA GLY A 131 -2.73 -27.94 32.84
C GLY A 131 -3.92 -27.36 33.61
N ARG A 132 -4.16 -26.05 33.51
CA ARG A 132 -5.30 -25.36 34.15
C ARG A 132 -6.55 -25.33 33.26
N SER A 133 -6.40 -25.40 31.93
CA SER A 133 -7.49 -25.40 30.95
C SER A 133 -7.90 -26.81 30.48
N LEU A 134 -7.03 -27.82 30.65
CA LEU A 134 -7.30 -29.21 30.27
C LEU A 134 -7.90 -30.06 31.38
N HIS A 135 -8.26 -29.50 32.54
CA HIS A 135 -9.06 -30.24 33.51
C HIS A 135 -10.48 -30.38 32.92
N PRO A 136 -10.90 -31.57 32.45
CA PRO A 136 -12.30 -31.75 32.13
C PRO A 136 -13.04 -31.64 33.46
N ALA A 137 -14.20 -31.00 33.46
CA ALA A 137 -15.18 -31.19 34.52
C ALA A 137 -15.47 -32.70 34.63
N ALA A 138 -14.74 -33.39 35.51
CA ALA A 138 -15.02 -34.74 35.94
C ALA A 138 -16.27 -34.67 36.83
N GLY A 139 -17.41 -34.56 36.17
CA GLY A 139 -18.68 -34.23 36.81
C GLY A 139 -19.89 -34.53 35.93
N LEU A 140 -19.86 -35.61 35.15
CA LEU A 140 -21.09 -36.23 34.66
C LEU A 140 -21.07 -37.72 35.00
N ARG A 141 -21.56 -38.03 36.22
CA ARG A 141 -22.12 -39.35 36.53
C ARG A 141 -23.51 -39.42 35.93
N LEU A 142 -23.72 -40.33 35.00
CA LEU A 142 -25.02 -40.86 34.61
C LEU A 142 -24.83 -42.31 34.15
N PRO A 143 -25.87 -43.14 34.27
CA PRO A 143 -26.36 -43.82 35.47
C PRO A 143 -25.54 -45.07 35.87
#